data_AF-A0A931LL27-F1
#
_entry.id   AF-A0A931LL27-F1
#
_cell.length_a   1.000
_cell.length_b   1.000
_cell.length_c   1.000
_cell.angle_alpha   90.00
_cell.angle_beta   90.00
_cell.angle_gamma   90.00
#
_symmetry.space_group_name_H-M   'P 1'
#
loop_
_entity.id
_entity.type
_entity.pdbx_description
1 polymer ?
#
loop_
_entity_poly.entity_id
_entity_poly.type
_entity_poly.pdbx_seq_one_letter_code
_entity_poly.pdbx_strand_id
1 'polypeptide(L)'
;MNTLLWLGVILACVYGIATSVAGVSQLKTQQVPHWAAIAMITVGALIVISAGLLVAGFNWGVYLLVLSLIAMHVLAINNGLRMHGKINPLHHLARFVLSAVIVVLAYFGIR
;
A
#
# COMPACT_ATOMS: atom_id res chain seq x y z
N MET A 1 10.05 -13.88 16.88
CA MET A 1 9.59 -13.28 15.61
C MET A 1 10.80 -12.99 14.74
N ASN A 2 10.75 -13.39 13.47
CA ASN A 2 11.86 -13.32 12.50
C ASN A 2 12.21 -11.86 12.14
N THR A 3 13.49 -11.53 11.97
CA THR A 3 13.97 -10.20 11.53
C THR A 3 13.34 -9.78 10.19
N LEU A 4 13.13 -10.73 9.27
CA LEU A 4 12.48 -10.46 7.98
C LEU A 4 11.04 -9.96 8.14
N LEU A 5 10.29 -10.53 9.09
CA LEU A 5 8.92 -10.12 9.39
C LEU A 5 8.89 -8.67 9.86
N TRP A 6 9.78 -8.30 10.77
CA TRP A 6 9.86 -6.93 11.29
C TRP A 6 10.21 -5.92 10.18
N LEU A 7 11.14 -6.25 9.29
CA LEU A 7 11.45 -5.41 8.14
C LEU A 7 10.22 -5.25 7.22
N GLY A 8 9.53 -6.34 6.91
CA GLY A 8 8.31 -6.32 6.10
C GLY A 8 7.19 -5.49 6.74
N VAL A 9 6.98 -5.65 8.06
CA VAL A 9 5.98 -4.90 8.85
C VAL A 9 6.29 -3.41 8.88
N ILE A 10 7.54 -3.02 9.16
CA ILE A 10 7.94 -1.61 9.21
C ILE A 10 7.74 -0.97 7.84
N LEU A 11 8.20 -1.63 6.77
CA LEU A 11 8.02 -1.14 5.40
C LEU A 11 6.53 -1.04 5.02
N ALA A 12 5.71 -2.03 5.38
CA ALA A 12 4.27 -1.99 5.15
C ALA A 12 3.62 -0.83 5.91
N CYS A 13 3.97 -0.59 7.17
CA CYS A 13 3.46 0.53 7.96
C CYS A 13 3.82 1.88 7.32
N VAL A 14 5.10 2.09 7.02
CA VAL A 14 5.57 3.34 6.37
C VAL A 14 4.85 3.54 5.03
N TYR A 15 4.75 2.49 4.23
CA TYR A 15 4.14 2.57 2.91
C TYR A 15 2.62 2.77 2.95
N GLY A 16 1.94 2.11 3.89
CA GLY A 16 0.52 2.29 4.16
C GLY A 16 0.20 3.70 4.64
N ILE A 17 1.00 4.25 5.57
CA ILE A 17 0.85 5.64 6.02
C ILE A 17 1.09 6.62 4.88
N ALA A 18 2.17 6.45 4.11
CA ALA A 18 2.45 7.31 2.95
C ALA A 18 1.31 7.26 1.91
N THR A 19 0.73 6.07 1.70
CA THR A 19 -0.42 5.86 0.84
C THR A 19 -1.66 6.62 1.35
N SER A 20 -1.95 6.54 2.65
CA SER A 20 -3.06 7.29 3.26
C SER A 20 -2.84 8.81 3.17
N VAL A 21 -1.63 9.28 3.42
CA VAL A 21 -1.28 10.71 3.28
C VAL A 21 -1.47 11.19 1.84
N ALA A 22 -1.11 10.37 0.84
CA ALA A 22 -1.36 10.68 -0.56
C ALA A 22 -2.86 10.81 -0.86
N GLY A 23 -3.70 9.93 -0.28
CA GLY A 23 -5.16 10.03 -0.39
C GLY A 23 -5.72 11.29 0.28
N VAL A 24 -5.22 11.67 1.46
CA VAL A 24 -5.60 12.94 2.13
C VAL A 24 -5.18 14.15 1.29
N SER A 25 -3.98 14.12 0.72
CA SER A 25 -3.51 15.18 -0.19
C SER A 25 -4.42 15.30 -1.41
N GLN A 26 -4.81 14.17 -2.01
CA GLN A 26 -5.74 14.10 -3.14
C GLN A 26 -7.13 14.68 -2.82
N LEU A 27 -7.64 14.48 -1.60
CA LEU A 27 -8.88 15.13 -1.15
C LEU A 27 -8.73 16.65 -1.06
N LYS A 28 -7.62 17.12 -0.48
CA LYS A 28 -7.38 18.56 -0.29
C LYS A 28 -7.19 19.31 -1.60
N THR A 29 -6.52 18.70 -2.57
CA THR A 29 -6.24 19.32 -3.87
C THR A 29 -7.37 19.16 -4.89
N GLN A 30 -8.38 18.34 -4.58
CA GLN A 30 -9.53 18.03 -5.45
C GLN A 30 -9.15 17.57 -6.87
N GLN A 31 -7.93 17.03 -7.05
CA GLN A 31 -7.47 16.59 -8.38
C GLN A 31 -8.09 15.26 -8.84
N VAL A 32 -8.76 14.54 -7.92
CA VAL A 32 -9.45 13.28 -8.21
C VAL A 32 -10.80 13.26 -7.50
N PRO A 33 -11.77 12.44 -7.96
CA PRO A 33 -13.04 12.28 -7.26
C PRO A 33 -12.85 11.86 -5.80
N HIS A 34 -13.70 12.38 -4.91
CA HIS A 34 -13.61 12.12 -3.48
C HIS A 34 -13.60 10.62 -3.16
N TRP A 35 -14.42 9.81 -3.86
CA TRP A 35 -14.46 8.36 -3.64
C TRP A 35 -13.10 7.69 -3.91
N ALA A 36 -12.35 8.16 -4.91
CA ALA A 36 -11.06 7.58 -5.29
C ALA A 36 -9.96 7.96 -4.30
N ALA A 37 -10.02 9.18 -3.76
CA ALA A 37 -9.12 9.62 -2.71
C ALA A 37 -9.43 8.92 -1.37
N ILE A 38 -10.71 8.78 -1.00
CA ILE A 38 -11.14 8.00 0.17
C ILE A 38 -10.69 6.54 0.02
N ALA A 39 -10.89 5.92 -1.15
CA ALA A 39 -10.42 4.57 -1.40
C ALA A 39 -8.90 4.44 -1.23
N MET A 40 -8.11 5.44 -1.65
CA MET A 40 -6.67 5.49 -1.43
C MET A 40 -6.31 5.51 0.07
N ILE A 41 -7.04 6.29 0.87
CA ILE A 41 -6.88 6.36 2.33
C ILE A 41 -7.22 5.00 2.96
N THR A 42 -8.37 4.44 2.60
CA THR A 42 -8.82 3.14 3.14
C THR A 42 -7.83 2.03 2.82
N VAL A 43 -7.32 1.98 1.58
CA VAL A 43 -6.33 0.97 1.19
C VAL A 43 -5.01 1.16 1.95
N GLY A 44 -4.55 2.41 2.14
CA GLY A 44 -3.37 2.68 2.97
C GLY A 44 -3.55 2.20 4.42
N ALA A 45 -4.73 2.42 5.00
CA ALA A 45 -5.07 1.90 6.33
C ALA A 45 -5.12 0.37 6.36
N LEU A 46 -5.67 -0.29 5.32
CA LEU A 46 -5.69 -1.75 5.24
C LEU A 46 -4.28 -2.36 5.17
N ILE A 47 -3.33 -1.69 4.51
CA ILE A 47 -1.92 -2.10 4.53
C ILE A 47 -1.38 -2.06 5.97
N VAL A 48 -1.64 -0.99 6.73
CA VAL A 48 -1.21 -0.88 8.14
C VAL A 48 -1.89 -1.94 9.02
N ILE A 49 -3.19 -2.15 8.85
CA ILE A 49 -3.94 -3.19 9.58
C ILE A 49 -3.37 -4.58 9.29
N SER A 50 -3.04 -4.87 8.03
CA SER A 50 -2.43 -6.14 7.64
C SER A 50 -1.08 -6.37 8.35
N ALA A 51 -0.28 -5.32 8.51
CA ALA A 51 0.97 -5.38 9.25
C ALA A 51 0.74 -5.66 10.75
N GLY A 52 -0.28 -5.03 11.36
CA GLY A 52 -0.68 -5.29 12.74
C GLY A 52 -1.16 -6.73 12.97
N LEU A 53 -1.91 -7.30 12.02
CA LEU A 53 -2.35 -8.69 12.07
C LEU A 53 -1.16 -9.66 12.02
N LEU A 54 -0.16 -9.39 11.17
CA LEU A 54 1.05 -10.19 11.08
C LEU A 54 1.87 -10.15 12.39
N VAL A 55 1.95 -8.98 13.05
CA VAL A 55 2.59 -8.85 14.37
C VAL A 55 1.84 -9.64 15.44
N ALA A 56 0.51 -9.65 15.38
CA ALA A 56 -0.34 -10.41 16.30
C ALA A 56 -0.35 -11.94 16.02
N GLY A 57 0.44 -12.42 15.06
CA GLY A 57 0.56 -13.84 14.73
C GLY A 57 -0.50 -14.39 13.78
N PHE A 58 -1.34 -13.51 13.19
CA PHE A 58 -2.35 -13.91 12.21
C PHE A 58 -1.74 -13.99 10.81
N ASN A 59 -1.25 -15.17 10.42
CA ASN A 59 -0.60 -15.42 9.13
C ASN A 59 -1.46 -15.08 7.91
N TRP A 60 -2.80 -15.12 8.03
CA TRP A 60 -3.70 -14.71 6.95
C TRP A 60 -3.61 -13.21 6.62
N GLY A 61 -2.99 -12.39 7.50
CA GLY A 61 -2.70 -10.98 7.25
C GLY A 61 -1.90 -10.75 5.97
N VAL A 62 -1.11 -11.72 5.51
CA VAL A 62 -0.36 -11.63 4.25
C VAL A 62 -1.28 -11.55 3.03
N TYR A 63 -2.45 -12.22 3.06
CA TYR A 63 -3.41 -12.15 1.96
C TYR A 63 -4.09 -10.79 1.90
N LEU A 64 -4.42 -10.21 3.06
CA LEU A 64 -4.94 -8.85 3.14
C LEU A 64 -3.91 -7.82 2.65
N LEU A 65 -2.64 -8.01 3.00
CA LEU A 65 -1.53 -7.18 2.53
C LEU A 65 -1.43 -7.20 1.00
N VAL A 66 -1.41 -8.39 0.39
CA VAL A 66 -1.37 -8.55 -1.07
C VAL A 66 -2.58 -7.89 -1.74
N LEU A 67 -3.79 -8.17 -1.25
CA LEU A 67 -5.02 -7.58 -1.78
C LEU A 67 -4.99 -6.05 -1.73
N SER A 68 -4.53 -5.50 -0.61
CA SER A 68 -4.43 -4.05 -0.41
C SER A 68 -3.39 -3.42 -1.34
N LEU A 69 -2.23 -4.06 -1.54
CA LEU A 69 -1.19 -3.57 -2.45
C LEU A 69 -1.61 -3.60 -3.92
N ILE A 70 -2.41 -4.59 -4.32
CA ILE A 70 -3.01 -4.66 -5.67
C ILE A 70 -4.03 -3.53 -5.84
N ALA A 71 -4.95 -3.36 -4.87
CA ALA A 71 -5.94 -2.29 -4.90
C ALA A 71 -5.26 -0.90 -4.96
N MET A 72 -4.20 -0.72 -4.19
CA MET A 72 -3.37 0.49 -4.18
C MET A 72 -2.79 0.77 -5.57
N HIS A 73 -2.27 -0.24 -6.26
CA HIS A 73 -1.72 -0.09 -7.61
C HIS A 73 -2.76 0.39 -8.61
N VAL A 74 -3.95 -0.24 -8.60
CA VAL A 74 -5.04 0.12 -9.52
C VAL A 74 -5.49 1.56 -9.27
N LEU A 75 -5.71 1.93 -8.01
CA LEU A 75 -6.06 3.30 -7.62
C LEU A 75 -4.96 4.30 -8.01
N ALA A 76 -3.70 3.95 -7.81
CA ALA A 76 -2.58 4.81 -8.18
C ALA A 76 -2.52 5.11 -9.67
N ILE A 77 -2.76 4.11 -10.51
CA ILE A 77 -2.79 4.27 -11.98
C ILE A 77 -3.96 5.16 -12.38
N ASN A 78 -5.18 4.87 -11.90
CA ASN A 78 -6.35 5.68 -12.21
C ASN A 78 -6.21 7.13 -11.72
N ASN A 79 -5.72 7.33 -10.50
CA ASN A 79 -5.52 8.67 -9.94
C ASN A 79 -4.38 9.39 -10.66
N GLY A 80 -3.28 8.71 -10.98
CA GLY A 80 -2.16 9.27 -11.74
C GLY A 80 -2.58 9.78 -13.12
N LEU A 81 -3.35 8.97 -13.86
CA LEU A 81 -3.95 9.35 -15.14
C LEU A 81 -4.84 10.59 -15.02
N ARG A 82 -5.70 10.65 -14.00
CA ARG A 82 -6.61 11.79 -13.80
C ARG A 82 -5.88 13.07 -13.41
N MET A 83 -4.86 12.98 -12.56
CA MET A 83 -4.12 14.16 -12.08
C MET A 83 -3.18 14.75 -13.15
N HIS A 84 -2.53 13.91 -13.96
CA HIS A 84 -1.43 14.34 -14.83
C HIS A 84 -1.68 14.10 -16.33
N GLY A 85 -2.79 13.45 -16.71
CA GLY A 85 -3.08 13.06 -18.10
C GLY A 85 -2.14 11.99 -18.66
N LYS A 86 -1.16 11.50 -17.88
CA LYS A 86 -0.16 10.50 -18.28
C LYS A 86 0.26 9.62 -17.11
N ILE A 87 0.63 8.38 -17.43
CA ILE A 87 1.21 7.43 -16.49
C ILE A 87 2.71 7.70 -16.41
N ASN A 88 3.27 7.79 -15.20
CA ASN A 88 4.72 7.81 -15.02
C ASN A 88 5.23 6.37 -14.78
N PRO A 89 5.76 5.67 -15.80
CA PRO A 89 6.11 4.26 -15.70
C PRO A 89 7.17 4.00 -14.63
N LEU A 90 8.11 4.92 -14.41
CA LEU A 90 9.12 4.80 -13.36
C LEU A 90 8.49 4.81 -11.96
N HIS A 91 7.48 5.67 -11.74
CA HIS A 91 6.78 5.73 -10.45
C HIS A 91 5.98 4.45 -10.18
N HIS A 92 5.32 3.89 -11.20
CA HIS A 92 4.58 2.64 -11.06
C HIS A 92 5.50 1.44 -10.89
N LEU A 93 6.63 1.39 -11.60
CA LEU A 93 7.64 0.36 -11.41
C LEU A 93 8.23 0.39 -10.00
N ALA A 94 8.56 1.57 -9.48
CA ALA A 94 9.06 1.72 -8.11
C ALA A 94 8.03 1.24 -7.07
N ARG A 95 6.74 1.56 -7.25
CA ARG A 95 5.67 1.03 -6.38
C ARG A 95 5.57 -0.49 -6.46
N PHE A 96 5.68 -1.06 -7.66
CA PHE A 96 5.58 -2.49 -7.88
C PHE A 96 6.73 -3.22 -7.17
N VAL A 97 7.96 -2.75 -7.36
CA VAL A 97 9.16 -3.31 -6.71
C VAL A 97 9.03 -3.20 -5.19
N LEU A 98 8.63 -2.04 -4.67
CA LEU A 98 8.45 -1.85 -3.22
C LEU A 98 7.38 -2.79 -2.66
N SER A 99 6.26 -2.95 -3.38
CA SER A 99 5.18 -3.86 -2.98
C SER A 99 5.64 -5.32 -3.00
N ALA A 100 6.41 -5.73 -4.01
CA ALA A 100 6.98 -7.08 -4.10
C ALA A 100 7.96 -7.35 -2.95
N VAL A 101 8.84 -6.40 -2.63
CA VAL A 101 9.78 -6.50 -1.49
C VAL A 101 9.02 -6.66 -0.18
N ILE A 102 7.99 -5.85 0.07
CA ILE A 102 7.15 -5.94 1.27
C ILE A 102 6.51 -7.33 1.39
N VAL A 103 5.91 -7.84 0.31
CA VAL A 103 5.24 -9.16 0.30
C VAL A 103 6.25 -10.28 0.54
N VAL A 104 7.41 -10.25 -0.13
CA VAL A 104 8.47 -11.26 0.05
C VAL A 104 8.95 -11.30 1.49
N LEU A 105 9.28 -10.14 2.07
CA LEU A 105 9.74 -10.05 3.46
C LEU A 105 8.68 -10.54 4.46
N ALA A 106 7.42 -10.12 4.27
CA ALA A 106 6.32 -10.56 5.12
C ALA A 106 6.07 -12.06 5.02
N TYR A 107 6.05 -12.61 3.80
CA TYR A 107 5.77 -14.03 3.55
C TYR A 107 6.85 -14.97 4.06
N PHE A 108 8.13 -14.65 3.82
CA PHE A 108 9.24 -15.43 4.38
C PHE A 108 9.46 -15.16 5.86
N GLY A 109 8.98 -14.03 6.39
CA GLY A 109 9.03 -13.71 7.81
C GLY A 109 8.04 -14.48 8.67
N ILE A 110 6.90 -14.91 8.11
CA ILE A 110 5.89 -15.72 8.81
C ILE A 110 6.09 -17.23 8.66
N ARG A 111 6.98 -17.67 7.77
CA ARG A 111 7.43 -19.06 7.67
C ARG A 111 8.62 -19.29 8.59
#